data_AF-A0A4Y7PYS1-F1
#
_entry.id   AF-A0A4Y7PYS1-F1
#
_cell.length_a   1.000
_cell.length_b   1.000
_cell.length_c   1.000
_cell.angle_alpha   90.00
_cell.angle_beta   90.00
_cell.angle_gamma   90.00
#
_symmetry.space_group_name_H-M   'P 1'
#
loop_
_entity.id
_entity.type
_entity.pdbx_description
1 polymer ?
#
loop_
_entity_poly.entity_id
_entity_poly.type
_entity_poly.pdbx_seq_one_letter_code
_entity_poly.pdbx_strand_id
1 'polypeptide(L)'
;MVNTTGDPVDIEKIKLELTKIEDGEGKNNYMEFADKTKFKLDAVGLWDYIEGDRAKEPKIPDLVEGKQIKGKDATGKEVTITTDGNDAEVTKAKKDAEPWWRGTKKVLTLIVDAVPSKKMYLVRGCKTAKEAWDALRQHYKPSNQHWHSGKATQNYI
;
A
#
# COMPACT_ATOMS: atom_id res chain seq x y z
N MET A 1 -15.02 33.34 -37.67
CA MET A 1 -13.89 32.92 -36.81
C MET A 1 -14.46 32.77 -35.41
N VAL A 2 -14.66 31.55 -34.95
CA VAL A 2 -15.25 31.26 -33.63
C VAL A 2 -14.10 30.94 -32.70
N ASN A 3 -13.84 31.82 -31.73
CA ASN A 3 -12.93 31.56 -30.63
C ASN A 3 -13.64 30.65 -29.63
N THR A 4 -13.22 29.39 -29.57
CA THR A 4 -13.46 28.50 -28.43
C THR A 4 -12.11 28.06 -27.90
N THR A 5 -11.45 28.95 -27.16
CA THR A 5 -10.44 28.56 -26.18
C THR A 5 -11.19 27.87 -25.05
N GLY A 6 -11.29 26.55 -25.14
CA GLY A 6 -11.58 25.73 -23.97
C GLY A 6 -10.36 25.80 -23.08
N ASP A 7 -10.44 26.60 -22.01
CA ASP A 7 -9.45 26.57 -20.95
C ASP A 7 -9.31 25.11 -20.46
N PRO A 8 -8.08 24.59 -20.32
CA PRO A 8 -7.89 23.27 -19.73
C PRO A 8 -8.45 23.31 -18.32
N VAL A 9 -9.41 22.43 -18.03
CA VAL A 9 -9.91 22.21 -16.68
C VAL A 9 -8.71 21.97 -15.78
N ASP A 10 -8.47 22.87 -14.83
CA ASP A 10 -7.48 22.68 -13.77
C ASP A 10 -7.89 21.45 -12.93
N ILE A 11 -7.46 20.27 -13.35
CA ILE A 11 -7.66 18.99 -12.66
C ILE A 11 -6.92 18.97 -11.30
N GLU A 12 -6.08 19.96 -11.01
CA GLU A 12 -5.25 20.06 -9.80
C GLU A 12 -6.00 20.30 -8.47
N LYS A 13 -7.34 20.37 -8.45
CA LYS A 13 -8.11 20.55 -7.20
C LYS A 13 -9.25 19.54 -6.97
N ILE A 14 -9.19 18.35 -7.54
CA ILE A 14 -10.11 17.29 -7.10
C ILE A 14 -9.66 16.81 -5.72
N LYS A 15 -10.30 17.32 -4.66
CA LYS A 15 -10.18 16.79 -3.30
C LYS A 15 -10.73 15.37 -3.31
N LEU A 16 -9.83 14.39 -3.39
CA LEU A 16 -10.20 12.99 -3.41
C LEU A 16 -10.66 12.59 -2.01
N GLU A 17 -11.95 12.28 -1.87
CA GLU A 17 -12.53 11.80 -0.63
C GLU A 17 -13.16 10.43 -0.85
N LEU A 18 -12.82 9.47 0.01
CA LEU A 18 -13.42 8.15 0.01
C LEU A 18 -14.75 8.15 0.76
N THR A 19 -15.65 7.28 0.35
CA THR A 19 -16.88 7.00 1.11
C THR A 19 -16.49 6.55 2.53
N LYS A 20 -17.19 7.00 3.57
CA LYS A 20 -16.91 6.53 4.92
C LYS A 20 -17.44 5.10 5.09
N ILE A 21 -16.70 4.27 5.80
CA ILE A 21 -17.20 2.97 6.23
C ILE A 21 -18.22 3.23 7.35
N GLU A 22 -19.38 2.61 7.24
CA GLU A 22 -20.42 2.60 8.25
C GLU A 22 -20.52 1.19 8.82
N ASP A 23 -20.40 1.09 10.13
CA ASP A 23 -20.39 -0.17 10.87
C ASP A 23 -21.18 0.02 12.17
N GLY A 24 -22.37 -0.61 12.23
CA GLY A 24 -23.34 -0.51 13.32
C GLY A 24 -24.37 -1.63 13.26
N GLU A 25 -25.36 -1.61 14.17
CA GLU A 25 -26.39 -2.66 14.27
C GLU A 25 -27.10 -2.90 12.92
N GLY A 26 -26.78 -4.04 12.29
CA GLY A 26 -27.35 -4.45 11.00
C GLY A 26 -26.87 -3.66 9.78
N LYS A 27 -25.85 -2.79 9.91
CA LYS A 27 -25.34 -1.96 8.81
C LYS A 27 -23.84 -2.15 8.65
N ASN A 28 -23.45 -2.70 7.51
CA ASN A 28 -22.07 -2.78 7.04
C ASN A 28 -22.07 -2.39 5.56
N ASN A 29 -21.60 -1.18 5.24
CA ASN A 29 -21.56 -0.67 3.85
C ASN A 29 -20.24 -1.00 3.14
N TYR A 30 -19.41 -1.92 3.68
CA TYR A 30 -18.06 -2.16 3.17
C TYR A 30 -18.00 -2.47 1.67
N MET A 31 -18.98 -3.20 1.13
CA MET A 31 -19.01 -3.50 -0.31
C MET A 31 -19.16 -2.22 -1.16
N GLU A 32 -20.05 -1.30 -0.74
CA GLU A 32 -20.20 0.00 -1.39
C GLU A 32 -18.94 0.85 -1.24
N PHE A 33 -18.37 0.88 -0.03
CA PHE A 33 -17.08 1.52 0.21
C PHE A 33 -16.01 0.98 -0.73
N ALA A 34 -15.92 -0.35 -0.88
CA ALA A 34 -14.89 -1.00 -1.67
C ALA A 34 -15.00 -0.65 -3.15
N ASP A 35 -16.21 -0.77 -3.72
CA ASP A 35 -16.46 -0.46 -5.13
C ASP A 35 -16.21 1.02 -5.43
N LYS A 36 -16.78 1.93 -4.62
CA LYS A 36 -16.58 3.38 -4.80
C LYS A 36 -15.13 3.78 -4.62
N THR A 37 -14.42 3.19 -3.66
CA THR A 37 -12.99 3.46 -3.44
C THR A 37 -12.17 3.00 -4.64
N LYS A 38 -12.43 1.81 -5.16
CA LYS A 38 -11.76 1.31 -6.37
C LYS A 38 -11.94 2.29 -7.53
N PHE A 39 -13.17 2.65 -7.89
CA PHE A 39 -13.41 3.59 -9.00
C PHE A 39 -12.74 4.95 -8.78
N LYS A 40 -12.84 5.51 -7.57
CA LYS A 40 -12.25 6.82 -7.25
C LYS A 40 -10.72 6.81 -7.31
N LEU A 41 -10.08 5.78 -6.78
CA LEU A 41 -8.62 5.65 -6.79
C LEU A 41 -8.10 5.29 -8.18
N ASP A 42 -8.81 4.45 -8.93
CA ASP A 42 -8.43 4.02 -10.27
C ASP A 42 -8.47 5.20 -11.26
N ALA A 43 -9.49 6.06 -11.16
CA ALA A 43 -9.62 7.29 -11.96
C ALA A 43 -8.42 8.25 -11.84
N VAL A 44 -7.62 8.14 -10.77
CA VAL A 44 -6.42 8.95 -10.53
C VAL A 44 -5.13 8.12 -10.47
N GLY A 45 -5.17 6.84 -10.88
CA GLY A 45 -4.01 5.94 -10.89
C GLY A 45 -3.44 5.60 -9.51
N LEU A 46 -4.23 5.76 -8.45
CA LEU A 46 -3.83 5.45 -7.07
C LEU A 46 -4.23 4.03 -6.63
N TRP A 47 -5.12 3.37 -7.37
CA TRP A 47 -5.52 1.98 -7.08
C TRP A 47 -4.34 0.99 -7.18
N ASP A 48 -3.34 1.33 -8.01
CA ASP A 48 -2.14 0.53 -8.23
C ASP A 48 -1.32 0.29 -6.94
N TYR A 49 -1.46 1.16 -5.93
CA TYR A 49 -0.83 0.98 -4.61
C TYR A 49 -1.52 -0.06 -3.70
N ILE A 50 -2.68 -0.59 -4.11
CA ILE A 50 -3.47 -1.57 -3.34
C ILE A 50 -3.43 -2.95 -4.00
N GLU A 51 -3.75 -3.06 -5.29
CA GLU A 51 -3.81 -4.34 -6.02
C GLU A 51 -2.99 -4.35 -7.32
N GLY A 52 -2.10 -3.38 -7.54
CA GLY A 52 -1.29 -3.28 -8.75
C GLY A 52 0.22 -3.44 -8.53
N ASP A 53 1.03 -2.96 -9.48
CA ASP A 53 2.49 -3.14 -9.43
C ASP A 53 3.12 -2.33 -8.30
N ARG A 54 2.59 -1.12 -8.05
CA ARG A 54 2.98 -0.29 -6.90
C ARG A 54 2.43 -0.80 -5.57
N ALA A 55 1.72 -1.91 -5.52
CA ALA A 55 1.35 -2.54 -4.26
C ALA A 55 2.52 -3.31 -3.63
N LYS A 56 3.56 -3.60 -4.41
CA LYS A 56 4.80 -4.26 -3.95
C LYS A 56 5.79 -3.21 -3.45
N GLU A 57 6.33 -3.43 -2.25
CA GLU A 57 7.36 -2.57 -1.67
C GLU A 57 8.67 -2.65 -2.48
N PRO A 58 9.30 -1.50 -2.79
CA PRO A 58 10.59 -1.49 -3.45
C PRO A 58 11.67 -2.11 -2.56
N LYS A 59 12.52 -2.94 -3.15
CA LYS A 59 13.64 -3.57 -2.44
C LYS A 59 14.80 -2.58 -2.33
N ILE A 60 15.17 -2.24 -1.11
CA ILE A 60 16.37 -1.45 -0.81
C ILE A 60 17.43 -2.44 -0.30
N PRO A 61 18.64 -2.47 -0.88
CA PRO A 61 19.70 -3.36 -0.40
C PRO A 61 20.16 -2.94 1.00
N ASP A 62 20.64 -3.91 1.78
CA ASP A 62 21.23 -3.65 3.09
C ASP A 62 22.54 -2.87 2.93
N LEU A 63 22.81 -1.94 3.84
CA LEU A 63 24.05 -1.17 3.85
C LEU A 63 25.22 -2.08 4.24
N VAL A 64 26.19 -2.17 3.35
CA VAL A 64 27.48 -2.82 3.53
C VAL A 64 28.53 -1.72 3.62
N GLU A 65 29.10 -1.55 4.82
CA GLU A 65 30.17 -0.59 5.05
C GLU A 65 31.45 -1.03 4.34
N GLY A 66 32.14 -0.06 3.75
CA GLY A 66 33.48 -0.27 3.22
C GLY A 66 34.45 -0.64 4.34
N LYS A 67 35.40 -1.51 4.03
CA LYS A 67 36.40 -1.99 5.01
C LYS A 67 37.80 -1.67 4.53
N GLN A 68 38.62 -1.18 5.44
CA GLN A 68 40.05 -1.08 5.24
C GLN A 68 40.76 -2.08 6.14
N ILE A 69 41.53 -2.98 5.52
CA ILE A 69 42.32 -3.98 6.21
C ILE A 69 43.78 -3.67 5.95
N LYS A 70 44.54 -3.42 7.02
CA LYS A 70 46.00 -3.31 6.96
C LYS A 70 46.60 -4.69 7.11
N GLY A 71 47.53 -5.03 6.23
CA GLY A 71 48.24 -6.31 6.26
C GLY A 71 49.66 -6.15 5.71
N LYS A 72 50.45 -7.21 5.81
CA LYS A 72 51.73 -7.28 5.10
C LYS A 72 51.55 -8.04 3.80
N ASP A 73 52.14 -7.54 2.73
CA ASP A 73 52.21 -8.28 1.46
C ASP A 73 53.21 -9.44 1.53
N ALA A 74 53.36 -10.19 0.43
CA ALA A 74 54.29 -11.32 0.34
C ALA A 74 55.78 -10.93 0.55
N THR A 75 56.11 -9.64 0.56
CA THR A 75 57.46 -9.10 0.77
C THR A 75 57.65 -8.54 2.19
N GLY A 76 56.62 -8.58 3.04
CA GLY A 76 56.64 -8.05 4.40
C GLY A 76 56.35 -6.56 4.50
N LYS A 77 55.99 -5.89 3.39
CA LYS A 77 55.64 -4.46 3.35
C LYS A 77 54.19 -4.25 3.75
N GLU A 78 53.92 -3.23 4.56
CA GLU A 78 52.55 -2.87 4.91
C GLU A 78 51.77 -2.39 3.67
N VAL A 79 50.61 -3.02 3.46
CA VAL A 79 49.63 -2.69 2.43
C VAL A 79 48.27 -2.50 3.09
N THR A 80 47.51 -1.54 2.57
CA THR A 80 46.11 -1.33 2.97
C THR A 80 45.23 -1.83 1.82
N ILE A 81 44.44 -2.86 2.09
CA ILE A 81 43.39 -3.33 1.18
C ILE A 81 42.13 -2.58 1.54
N THR A 82 41.57 -1.86 0.57
CA THR A 82 40.28 -1.17 0.71
C THR A 82 39.24 -1.93 -0.09
N THR A 83 38.15 -2.32 0.58
CA THR A 83 36.94 -2.84 -0.06
C THR A 83 35.89 -1.74 0.02
N ASP A 84 35.39 -1.29 -1.12
CA ASP A 84 34.34 -0.28 -1.17
C ASP A 84 33.01 -0.86 -0.64
N GLY A 85 32.26 -0.03 0.09
CA GLY A 85 30.90 -0.34 0.51
C GLY A 85 29.86 -0.05 -0.58
N ASN A 86 28.58 -0.26 -0.29
CA ASN A 86 27.47 -0.03 -1.23
C ASN A 86 26.63 1.24 -0.91
N ASP A 87 27.16 2.19 -0.14
CA ASP A 87 26.42 3.39 0.30
C ASP A 87 25.76 4.17 -0.86
N ALA A 88 26.47 4.32 -1.98
CA ALA A 88 25.95 4.99 -3.17
C ALA A 88 24.75 4.26 -3.79
N GLU A 89 24.77 2.92 -3.80
CA GLU A 89 23.67 2.09 -4.30
C GLU A 89 22.45 2.19 -3.38
N VAL A 90 22.65 2.08 -2.06
CA VAL A 90 21.60 2.20 -1.06
C VAL A 90 20.95 3.59 -1.11
N THR A 91 21.76 4.64 -1.22
CA THR A 91 21.28 6.03 -1.32
C THR A 91 20.43 6.23 -2.58
N LYS A 92 20.89 5.70 -3.72
CA LYS A 92 20.12 5.73 -4.96
C LYS A 92 18.81 4.96 -4.85
N ALA A 93 18.84 3.74 -4.32
CA ALA A 93 17.64 2.91 -4.14
C ALA A 93 16.60 3.57 -3.23
N LYS A 94 17.04 4.25 -2.15
CA LYS A 94 16.15 5.05 -1.29
C LYS A 94 15.49 6.19 -2.05
N LYS A 95 16.27 6.94 -2.84
CA LYS A 95 15.77 8.06 -3.64
C LYS A 95 14.77 7.59 -4.70
N ASP A 96 15.07 6.50 -5.38
CA ASP A 96 14.20 5.90 -6.39
C ASP A 96 12.89 5.35 -5.77
N ALA A 97 12.92 4.95 -4.49
CA ALA A 97 11.76 4.50 -3.73
C ALA A 97 10.88 5.65 -3.17
N GLU A 98 11.37 6.90 -3.08
CA GLU A 98 10.60 8.02 -2.50
C GLU A 98 9.22 8.25 -3.15
N PRO A 99 9.06 8.21 -4.48
CA PRO A 99 7.74 8.35 -5.11
C PRO A 99 6.77 7.25 -4.65
N TRP A 100 7.28 6.03 -4.44
CA TRP A 100 6.48 4.92 -3.95
C TRP A 100 5.99 5.18 -2.52
N TRP A 101 6.88 5.59 -1.61
CA TRP A 101 6.55 5.92 -0.21
C TRP A 101 5.50 7.03 -0.12
N ARG A 102 5.64 8.08 -0.94
CA ARG A 102 4.66 9.18 -0.98
C ARG A 102 3.30 8.71 -1.46
N GLY A 103 3.26 7.90 -2.52
CA GLY A 103 2.01 7.39 -3.07
C GLY A 103 1.28 6.44 -2.12
N THR A 104 1.98 5.45 -1.54
CA THR A 104 1.36 4.53 -0.58
C THR A 104 0.87 5.27 0.67
N LYS A 105 1.62 6.25 1.17
CA LYS A 105 1.20 7.09 2.31
C LYS A 105 -0.06 7.90 1.98
N LYS A 106 -0.14 8.49 0.78
CA LYS A 106 -1.31 9.24 0.33
C LYS A 106 -2.57 8.36 0.34
N VAL A 107 -2.48 7.16 -0.23
CA VAL A 107 -3.62 6.22 -0.26
C VAL A 107 -3.97 5.71 1.13
N LEU A 108 -2.96 5.41 1.95
CA LEU A 108 -3.17 5.01 3.34
C LEU A 108 -3.94 6.08 4.13
N THR A 109 -3.57 7.36 4.00
CA THR A 109 -4.31 8.46 4.65
C THR A 109 -5.77 8.50 4.20
N LEU A 110 -6.04 8.35 2.89
CA LEU A 110 -7.41 8.32 2.37
C LEU A 110 -8.23 7.17 2.96
N ILE A 111 -7.63 5.97 3.06
CA ILE A 111 -8.27 4.81 3.68
C ILE A 111 -8.53 5.08 5.16
N VAL A 112 -7.52 5.54 5.90
CA VAL A 112 -7.63 5.84 7.34
C VAL A 112 -8.72 6.86 7.61
N ASP A 113 -8.81 7.93 6.82
CA ASP A 113 -9.85 8.94 6.95
C ASP A 113 -11.24 8.33 6.76
N ALA A 114 -11.39 7.29 5.94
CA ALA A 114 -12.65 6.60 5.73
C ALA A 114 -13.07 5.65 6.86
N VAL A 115 -12.15 5.29 7.77
CA VAL A 115 -12.42 4.36 8.87
C VAL A 115 -13.11 5.09 10.03
N PRO A 116 -14.20 4.55 10.60
CA PRO A 116 -14.79 5.04 11.83
C PRO A 116 -13.79 5.11 12.97
N SER A 117 -13.84 6.16 13.78
CA SER A 117 -12.93 6.33 14.92
C SER A 117 -12.90 5.10 15.86
N LYS A 118 -14.06 4.45 16.07
CA LYS A 118 -14.20 3.23 16.88
C LYS A 118 -13.47 2.00 16.32
N LYS A 119 -13.10 2.04 15.04
CA LYS A 119 -12.51 0.95 14.26
C LYS A 119 -11.09 1.26 13.76
N MET A 120 -10.52 2.40 14.16
CA MET A 120 -9.15 2.81 13.83
C MET A 120 -8.09 1.78 14.23
N TYR A 121 -8.36 0.94 15.23
CA TYR A 121 -7.44 -0.13 15.63
C TYR A 121 -7.15 -1.14 14.50
N LEU A 122 -8.05 -1.28 13.51
CA LEU A 122 -7.88 -2.17 12.37
C LEU A 122 -6.74 -1.74 11.43
N VAL A 123 -6.46 -0.44 11.37
CA VAL A 123 -5.50 0.14 10.42
C VAL A 123 -4.30 0.81 11.09
N ARG A 124 -4.29 0.90 12.43
CA ARG A 124 -3.25 1.61 13.21
C ARG A 124 -1.82 1.11 12.98
N GLY A 125 -1.66 -0.19 12.70
CA GLY A 125 -0.35 -0.82 12.50
C GLY A 125 0.09 -0.95 11.05
N CYS A 126 -0.75 -0.57 10.10
CA CYS A 126 -0.49 -0.76 8.67
C CYS A 126 0.54 0.26 8.17
N LYS A 127 1.58 -0.23 7.49
CA LYS A 127 2.64 0.59 6.90
C LYS A 127 2.32 0.96 5.45
N THR A 128 1.51 0.15 4.79
CA THR A 128 1.14 0.33 3.38
C THR A 128 -0.37 0.46 3.20
N ALA A 129 -0.78 1.09 2.09
CA ALA A 129 -2.19 1.14 1.69
C ALA A 129 -2.79 -0.25 1.47
N LYS A 130 -2.01 -1.18 0.89
CA LYS A 130 -2.41 -2.57 0.70
C LYS A 130 -2.71 -3.28 2.01
N GLU A 131 -1.83 -3.17 3.01
CA GLU A 131 -2.06 -3.80 4.32
C GLU A 131 -3.33 -3.28 4.99
N ALA A 132 -3.56 -1.96 4.96
CA ALA A 132 -4.77 -1.37 5.51
C ALA A 132 -6.03 -1.85 4.78
N TRP A 133 -5.98 -1.92 3.45
CA TRP A 133 -7.06 -2.44 2.64
C TRP A 133 -7.38 -3.90 2.96
N ASP A 134 -6.35 -4.75 3.02
CA ASP A 134 -6.49 -6.18 3.31
C ASP A 134 -7.03 -6.41 4.73
N ALA A 135 -6.60 -5.61 5.72
CA ALA A 135 -7.12 -5.66 7.09
C ALA A 135 -8.62 -5.32 7.14
N LEU A 136 -9.04 -4.25 6.46
CA LEU A 136 -10.46 -3.87 6.38
C LEU A 136 -11.27 -4.94 5.65
N ARG A 137 -10.74 -5.47 4.54
CA ARG A 137 -11.37 -6.55 3.77
C ARG A 137 -11.60 -7.79 4.63
N GLN A 138 -10.61 -8.20 5.41
CA GLN A 138 -10.71 -9.37 6.30
C GLN A 138 -11.72 -9.15 7.44
N HIS A 139 -11.83 -7.92 7.95
CA HIS A 139 -12.77 -7.61 9.03
C HIS A 139 -14.23 -7.55 8.54
N TYR A 140 -14.46 -6.88 7.41
CA TYR A 140 -15.80 -6.49 6.98
C TYR A 140 -16.41 -7.41 5.94
N LYS A 141 -15.60 -8.10 5.13
CA LYS A 141 -16.13 -9.07 4.18
C LYS A 141 -16.49 -10.32 4.99
N PRO A 142 -17.75 -10.79 4.99
CA PRO A 142 -18.07 -12.03 5.67
C PRO A 142 -17.21 -13.14 5.06
N SER A 143 -16.50 -13.88 5.90
CA SER A 143 -16.10 -15.24 5.53
C SER A 143 -17.37 -15.93 5.08
N ASN A 144 -17.39 -16.49 3.88
CA ASN A 144 -18.42 -17.46 3.51
C ASN A 144 -18.29 -18.62 4.51
N GLN A 145 -18.90 -18.49 5.69
CA GLN A 145 -19.15 -19.60 6.58
C GLN A 145 -20.12 -20.49 5.81
N HIS A 146 -19.63 -21.66 5.44
CA HIS A 146 -20.43 -22.72 4.84
C HIS A 146 -21.66 -22.97 5.75
N TRP A 147 -22.81 -22.45 5.33
CA TRP A 147 -24.11 -22.73 5.89
C TRP A 147 -24.58 -24.11 5.39
N HIS A 148 -24.73 -25.03 6.33
CA HIS A 148 -25.55 -26.27 6.30
C HIS A 148 -25.46 -27.18 5.06
N SER A 149 -24.68 -28.26 5.15
CA SER A 149 -25.12 -29.53 4.57
C SER A 149 -26.28 -30.04 5.44
N GLY A 150 -27.51 -29.68 5.07
CA GLY A 150 -28.72 -30.19 5.69
C GLY A 150 -28.67 -31.72 5.74
N LYS A 151 -28.79 -32.27 6.96
CA LYS A 151 -29.27 -33.64 7.11
C LYS A 151 -30.70 -33.63 6.59
N ALA A 152 -30.89 -34.04 5.35
CA ALA A 152 -32.20 -34.43 4.86
C ALA A 152 -32.63 -35.68 5.62
N THR A 153 -33.35 -35.48 6.73
CA THR A 153 -34.40 -36.41 7.13
C THR A 153 -35.38 -36.51 5.98
N GLN A 154 -35.47 -37.67 5.35
CA GLN A 154 -36.61 -38.04 4.54
C GLN A 154 -37.04 -39.45 4.95
N ASN A 155 -38.04 -39.49 5.83
CA ASN A 155 -38.88 -40.66 6.07
C ASN A 155 -39.91 -40.79 4.92
N TYR A 156 -40.40 -42.02 4.75
CA TYR A 156 -41.41 -42.53 3.81
C TYR A 156 -40.90 -42.77 2.38
N ILE A 157 -40.97 -43.98 1.80
CA ILE A 157 -41.98 -45.07 1.90
C ILE A 157 -41.28 -46.43 2.08
#